data_AF-A0A095CG08-F1
#
_entry.id   AF-A0A095CG08-F1
#
_cell.length_a   1.000
_cell.length_b   1.000
_cell.length_c   1.000
_cell.angle_alpha   90.00
_cell.angle_beta   90.00
_cell.angle_gamma   90.00
#
_symmetry.space_group_name_H-M   'P 1'
#
loop_
_entity.id
_entity.type
_entity.pdbx_description
1 polymer ?
#
loop_
_entity_poly.entity_id
_entity_poly.type
_entity_poly.pdbx_seq_one_letter_code
_entity_poly.pdbx_strand_id
1 'polypeptide(L)'
;MIEEKSDGPIEFEISIGNHGNKLDESVTPCASTTPPTNPVSDGLHYYYLPWADDKPCTMVDSQWEDISFRLGAVNLLLRIADHLERGISHLMVAIKANLPIETQAQLAISSLDEFIMDCNHPLPQWEPENIPQNEMDIHLRKLREDQLNTLREQAINTRETVSEIDDALKELKSYRETILNLAIEGKH
;
A
#
# COMPACT_ATOMS: atom_id res chain seq x y z
N MET A 1 -43.80 -30.89 7.75
CA MET A 1 -44.28 -29.52 7.53
C MET A 1 -43.10 -28.77 6.98
N ILE A 2 -43.10 -28.50 5.68
CA ILE A 2 -42.07 -27.68 5.05
C ILE A 2 -42.45 -26.25 5.44
N GLU A 3 -41.56 -25.51 6.10
CA GLU A 3 -41.78 -24.09 6.37
C GLU A 3 -42.15 -23.40 5.06
N GLU A 4 -43.32 -22.77 5.01
CA GLU A 4 -43.67 -21.86 3.92
C GLU A 4 -42.61 -20.76 3.89
N LYS A 5 -41.79 -20.78 2.84
CA LYS A 5 -40.89 -19.67 2.54
C LYS A 5 -41.76 -18.42 2.37
N SER A 6 -41.51 -17.44 3.23
CA SER A 6 -42.10 -16.10 3.23
C SER A 6 -42.32 -15.56 1.80
N ASP A 7 -43.58 -15.28 1.46
CA ASP A 7 -44.03 -14.60 0.24
C ASP A 7 -43.74 -13.09 0.36
N GLY A 8 -42.45 -12.76 0.47
CA GLY A 8 -41.96 -11.42 0.73
C GLY A 8 -41.33 -10.78 -0.51
N PRO A 9 -41.33 -9.44 -0.59
CA PRO A 9 -40.70 -8.73 -1.69
C PRO A 9 -39.19 -9.01 -1.72
N ILE A 10 -38.65 -9.16 -2.93
CA ILE A 10 -37.21 -9.32 -3.14
C ILE A 10 -36.57 -7.95 -2.97
N GLU A 11 -35.53 -7.90 -2.14
CA GLU A 11 -34.72 -6.73 -1.90
C GLU A 11 -33.26 -7.03 -2.24
N PHE A 12 -32.57 -6.02 -2.79
CA PHE A 12 -31.15 -6.10 -3.10
C PHE A 12 -30.39 -5.13 -2.19
N GLU A 13 -29.25 -5.56 -1.71
CA GLU A 13 -28.35 -4.76 -0.88
C GLU A 13 -26.94 -4.87 -1.46
N ILE A 14 -26.28 -3.72 -1.55
CA ILE A 14 -24.89 -3.61 -1.98
C ILE A 14 -24.19 -2.81 -0.89
N SER A 15 -23.14 -3.40 -0.33
CA SER A 15 -22.29 -2.74 0.65
C SER A 15 -20.86 -2.61 0.16
N ILE A 16 -20.20 -1.50 0.53
CA ILE A 16 -18.77 -1.25 0.34
C ILE A 16 -18.22 -0.86 1.71
N GLY A 17 -17.46 -1.76 2.34
CA GLY A 17 -17.15 -1.63 3.76
C GLY A 17 -18.44 -1.61 4.60
N ASN A 18 -18.55 -0.62 5.49
CA ASN A 18 -19.74 -0.44 6.33
C ASN A 18 -20.89 0.27 5.59
N HIS A 19 -20.61 1.00 4.50
CA HIS A 19 -21.63 1.71 3.75
C HIS A 19 -22.55 0.75 3.00
N GLY A 20 -23.86 0.95 3.10
CA GLY A 20 -24.87 0.11 2.45
C GLY A 20 -25.26 -1.14 3.25
N ASN A 21 -24.57 -1.44 4.36
CA ASN A 21 -24.96 -2.49 5.29
C ASN A 21 -26.12 -2.02 6.17
N LYS A 22 -27.32 -2.62 6.01
CA LYS A 22 -28.51 -2.22 6.79
C LYS A 22 -28.43 -2.58 8.27
N LEU A 23 -27.52 -3.47 8.66
CA LEU A 23 -27.31 -3.89 10.03
C LEU A 23 -26.27 -3.03 10.77
N ASP A 24 -25.56 -2.14 10.06
CA ASP A 24 -24.51 -1.30 10.63
C ASP A 24 -25.01 0.12 10.88
N GLU A 25 -25.11 0.51 12.14
CA GLU A 25 -25.55 1.84 12.58
C GLU A 25 -24.38 2.83 12.73
N SER A 26 -23.13 2.41 12.48
CA SER A 26 -21.94 3.26 12.63
C SER A 26 -21.75 4.30 11.52
N VAL A 27 -22.48 4.16 10.40
CA VAL A 27 -22.41 5.03 9.23
C VAL A 27 -23.79 5.52 8.82
N THR A 28 -23.84 6.67 8.14
CA THR A 28 -25.10 7.22 7.63
C THR A 28 -25.77 6.21 6.68
N PRO A 29 -27.05 5.86 6.88
CA PRO A 29 -27.76 4.92 6.03
C PRO A 29 -27.82 5.42 4.58
N CYS A 30 -27.40 4.57 3.64
CA CYS A 30 -27.63 4.80 2.21
C CYS A 30 -28.87 4.01 1.81
N ALA A 31 -30.01 4.71 1.65
CA ALA A 31 -31.25 4.06 1.27
C ALA A 31 -31.17 3.55 -0.16
N SER A 32 -31.57 2.29 -0.37
CA SER A 32 -31.75 1.73 -1.72
C SER A 32 -32.74 2.60 -2.50
N THR A 33 -32.34 3.04 -3.69
CA THR A 33 -33.23 3.69 -4.65
C THR A 33 -34.16 2.67 -5.35
N THR A 34 -33.89 1.38 -5.16
CA THR A 34 -34.71 0.27 -5.67
C THR A 34 -35.60 -0.25 -4.54
N PRO A 35 -36.93 -0.05 -4.60
CA PRO A 35 -37.84 -0.56 -3.58
C PRO A 35 -37.96 -2.08 -3.64
N PRO A 36 -38.15 -2.76 -2.48
CA PRO A 36 -38.46 -4.19 -2.45
C PRO A 36 -39.66 -4.52 -3.34
N THR A 37 -39.54 -5.51 -4.22
CA THR A 37 -40.55 -5.81 -5.23
C THR A 37 -40.87 -7.31 -5.28
N ASN A 38 -42.16 -7.65 -5.36
CA ASN A 38 -42.58 -9.03 -5.53
C ASN A 38 -42.32 -9.53 -6.96
N PRO A 39 -41.81 -10.76 -7.13
CA PRO A 39 -41.66 -11.35 -8.44
C PRO A 39 -43.04 -11.65 -9.06
N VAL A 40 -43.16 -11.43 -10.37
CA VAL A 40 -44.38 -11.68 -11.15
C VAL A 40 -44.16 -12.92 -12.01
N SER A 41 -45.17 -13.80 -12.08
CA SER A 41 -45.12 -14.99 -12.94
C SER A 41 -45.40 -14.64 -14.39
N ASP A 42 -44.68 -15.27 -15.32
CA ASP A 42 -44.98 -15.26 -16.75
C ASP A 42 -46.19 -16.13 -17.14
N GLY A 43 -46.79 -16.83 -16.18
CA GLY A 43 -47.91 -17.75 -16.37
C GLY A 43 -47.52 -19.12 -16.92
N LEU A 44 -46.22 -19.42 -17.04
CA LEU A 44 -45.68 -20.64 -17.63
C LEU A 44 -44.69 -21.32 -16.68
N HIS A 45 -43.45 -20.85 -16.64
CA HIS A 45 -42.35 -21.54 -15.95
C HIS A 45 -41.43 -20.59 -15.18
N TYR A 46 -41.55 -19.28 -15.36
CA TYR A 46 -40.60 -18.32 -14.80
C TYR A 46 -41.29 -17.22 -14.01
N TYR A 47 -40.57 -16.75 -12.99
CA TYR A 47 -40.88 -15.55 -12.25
C TYR A 47 -39.82 -14.50 -12.57
N TYR A 48 -40.23 -13.25 -12.73
CA TYR A 48 -39.33 -12.13 -13.05
C TYR A 48 -39.71 -10.89 -12.25
N LEU A 49 -38.75 -9.99 -12.07
CA LEU A 49 -39.00 -8.70 -11.44
C LEU A 49 -39.50 -7.71 -12.50
N PRO A 50 -40.63 -7.02 -12.26
CA PRO A 50 -41.29 -6.16 -13.25
C PRO A 50 -40.61 -4.78 -13.37
N TRP A 51 -39.29 -4.76 -13.54
CA TRP A 51 -38.51 -3.53 -13.62
C TRP A 51 -38.60 -2.82 -14.98
N ALA A 52 -39.04 -3.50 -16.04
CA ALA A 52 -39.20 -2.92 -17.38
C ALA A 52 -38.04 -1.99 -17.79
N ASP A 53 -38.32 -0.70 -18.03
CA ASP A 53 -37.34 0.33 -18.38
C ASP A 53 -36.62 0.94 -17.16
N ASP A 54 -37.14 0.69 -15.95
CA ASP A 54 -36.61 1.15 -14.65
C ASP A 54 -35.71 0.10 -14.01
N LYS A 55 -34.71 -0.39 -14.77
CA LYS A 55 -33.72 -1.31 -14.19
C LYS A 55 -32.98 -0.65 -13.04
N PRO A 56 -32.83 -1.33 -11.89
CA PRO A 56 -32.12 -0.77 -10.75
C PRO A 56 -30.69 -0.44 -11.12
N CYS A 57 -30.29 0.81 -10.91
CA CYS A 57 -28.92 1.27 -11.06
C CYS A 57 -28.39 1.72 -9.70
N THR A 58 -27.15 1.36 -9.40
CA THR A 58 -26.46 1.80 -8.20
C THR A 58 -25.41 2.82 -8.59
N MET A 59 -25.57 4.05 -8.10
CA MET A 59 -24.52 5.05 -8.17
C MET A 59 -23.65 4.90 -6.93
N VAL A 60 -22.35 4.71 -7.13
CA VAL A 60 -21.36 4.78 -6.05
C VAL A 60 -20.67 6.12 -6.18
N ASP A 61 -21.00 7.07 -5.29
CA ASP A 61 -20.21 8.28 -5.12
C ASP A 61 -18.92 7.91 -4.37
N SER A 62 -17.90 7.49 -5.12
CA SER A 62 -16.58 7.25 -4.57
C SER A 62 -15.87 8.58 -4.34
N GLN A 63 -16.02 9.14 -3.14
CA GLN A 63 -15.03 10.05 -2.60
C GLN A 63 -13.82 9.19 -2.21
N TRP A 64 -12.82 9.13 -3.09
CA TRP A 64 -11.59 8.42 -2.77
C TRP A 64 -10.93 9.15 -1.59
N GLU A 65 -10.86 8.44 -0.49
CA GLU A 65 -10.13 8.83 0.70
C GLU A 65 -8.74 9.36 0.34
N ASP A 66 -8.39 10.54 0.85
CA ASP A 66 -7.04 11.05 0.68
C ASP A 66 -6.08 10.28 1.60
N ILE A 67 -5.46 9.26 1.01
CA ILE A 67 -4.45 8.39 1.62
C ILE A 67 -3.02 8.78 1.22
N SER A 68 -2.80 10.03 0.78
CA SER A 68 -1.52 10.47 0.23
C SER A 68 -0.34 10.26 1.18
N PHE A 69 -0.54 10.36 2.49
CA PHE A 69 0.52 10.08 3.48
C PHE A 69 0.99 8.62 3.45
N ARG A 70 0.07 7.65 3.27
CA ARG A 70 0.40 6.21 3.18
C ARG A 70 1.19 5.94 1.89
N LEU A 71 0.64 6.41 0.76
CA LEU A 71 1.24 6.22 -0.56
C LEU A 71 2.60 6.92 -0.66
N GLY A 72 2.71 8.14 -0.14
CA GLY A 72 3.94 8.90 -0.15
C GLY A 72 5.05 8.21 0.65
N ALA A 73 4.72 7.59 1.79
CA ALA A 73 5.70 6.83 2.57
C ALA A 73 6.22 5.61 1.79
N VAL A 74 5.33 4.85 1.14
CA VAL A 74 5.73 3.70 0.30
C VAL A 74 6.56 4.17 -0.89
N ASN A 75 6.14 5.23 -1.58
CA ASN A 75 6.85 5.80 -2.72
C ASN A 75 8.25 6.27 -2.35
N LEU A 76 8.41 6.90 -1.18
CA LEU A 76 9.72 7.30 -0.68
C LEU A 76 10.61 6.06 -0.49
N LEU A 77 10.14 5.03 0.22
CA LEU A 77 10.92 3.80 0.44
C LEU A 77 11.31 3.10 -0.87
N LEU A 78 10.38 3.00 -1.83
CA LEU A 78 10.67 2.43 -3.14
C LEU A 78 11.70 3.25 -3.92
N ARG A 79 11.64 4.59 -3.80
CA ARG A 79 12.65 5.48 -4.41
C ARG A 79 14.04 5.24 -3.83
N ILE A 80 14.15 5.10 -2.50
CA ILE A 80 15.41 4.77 -1.83
C ILE A 80 15.94 3.42 -2.33
N ALA A 81 15.08 2.41 -2.44
CA ALA A 81 15.48 1.09 -2.96
C ALA A 81 15.95 1.13 -4.43
N ASP A 82 15.30 1.94 -5.28
CA ASP A 82 15.72 2.13 -6.68
C ASP A 82 17.07 2.84 -6.78
N HIS A 83 17.26 3.92 -6.01
CA HIS A 83 18.53 4.63 -5.93
C HIS A 83 19.68 3.69 -5.55
N LEU A 84 19.46 2.89 -4.50
CA LEU A 84 20.43 1.93 -4.01
C LEU A 84 20.71 0.82 -5.04
N GLU A 85 19.69 0.33 -5.76
CA GLU A 85 19.86 -0.67 -6.83
C GLU A 85 20.71 -0.13 -7.99
N ARG A 86 20.56 1.17 -8.33
CA ARG A 86 21.40 1.82 -9.35
C ARG A 86 22.87 1.87 -8.89
N GLY A 87 23.13 2.24 -7.64
CA GLY A 87 24.47 2.22 -7.05
C GLY A 87 25.10 0.83 -7.05
N ILE A 88 24.35 -0.18 -6.59
CA ILE A 88 24.75 -1.60 -6.60
C ILE A 88 25.08 -2.07 -8.03
N SER A 89 24.22 -1.74 -9.00
CA SER A 89 24.40 -2.12 -10.40
C SER A 89 25.68 -1.51 -10.99
N HIS A 90 25.94 -0.22 -10.73
CA HIS A 90 27.17 0.43 -11.18
C HIS A 90 28.41 -0.20 -10.57
N LEU A 91 28.39 -0.49 -9.26
CA LEU A 91 29.50 -1.15 -8.58
C LEU A 91 29.74 -2.56 -9.14
N MET A 92 28.69 -3.34 -9.38
CA MET A 92 28.81 -4.68 -10.00
C MET A 92 29.39 -4.63 -11.41
N VAL A 93 29.01 -3.63 -12.22
CA VAL A 93 29.61 -3.41 -13.55
C VAL A 93 31.10 -3.07 -13.43
N ALA A 94 31.48 -2.19 -12.50
CA ALA A 94 32.87 -1.83 -12.26
C ALA A 94 33.74 -3.01 -11.84
N ILE A 95 33.23 -3.88 -10.95
CA ILE A 95 33.89 -5.12 -10.54
C ILE A 95 34.06 -6.04 -11.74
N LYS A 96 32.98 -6.28 -12.51
CA LYS A 96 33.02 -7.16 -13.68
C LYS A 96 33.97 -6.68 -14.77
N ALA A 97 34.11 -5.36 -14.92
CA ALA A 97 35.04 -4.73 -15.86
C ALA A 97 36.48 -4.68 -15.33
N ASN A 98 36.75 -5.16 -14.12
CA ASN A 98 38.05 -5.04 -13.43
C ASN A 98 38.58 -3.60 -13.42
N LEU A 99 37.71 -2.62 -13.15
CA LEU A 99 38.13 -1.24 -12.97
C LEU A 99 39.08 -1.12 -11.76
N PRO A 100 39.93 -0.07 -11.69
CA PRO A 100 40.81 0.14 -10.55
C PRO A 100 40.06 0.11 -9.22
N ILE A 101 40.68 -0.46 -8.19
CA ILE A 101 40.09 -0.61 -6.85
C ILE A 101 39.65 0.75 -6.29
N GLU A 102 40.42 1.81 -6.55
CA GLU A 102 40.07 3.19 -6.17
C GLU A 102 38.73 3.63 -6.77
N THR A 103 38.46 3.30 -8.04
CA THR A 103 37.20 3.61 -8.71
C THR A 103 36.05 2.80 -8.12
N GLN A 104 36.26 1.52 -7.82
CA GLN A 104 35.25 0.68 -7.17
C GLN A 104 34.90 1.20 -5.77
N ALA A 105 35.91 1.56 -4.98
CA ALA A 105 35.74 2.14 -3.65
C ALA A 105 34.98 3.47 -3.71
N GLN A 106 35.29 4.34 -4.68
CA GLN A 106 34.58 5.59 -4.88
C GLN A 106 33.09 5.37 -5.21
N LEU A 107 32.76 4.40 -6.06
CA LEU A 107 31.37 4.04 -6.36
C LEU A 107 30.63 3.50 -5.14
N ALA A 108 31.27 2.65 -4.34
CA ALA A 108 30.71 2.13 -3.10
C ALA A 108 30.45 3.24 -2.08
N ILE A 109 31.43 4.13 -1.84
CA ILE A 109 31.29 5.28 -0.94
C ILE A 109 30.19 6.22 -1.41
N SER A 110 30.14 6.53 -2.71
CA SER A 110 29.08 7.38 -3.27
C SER A 110 27.69 6.77 -3.09
N SER A 111 27.56 5.45 -3.23
CA SER A 111 26.30 4.74 -3.03
C SER A 111 25.87 4.75 -1.56
N LEU A 112 26.82 4.60 -0.63
CA LEU A 112 26.56 4.72 0.81
C LEU A 112 26.18 6.15 1.20
N ASP A 113 26.88 7.16 0.66
CA ASP A 113 26.58 8.57 0.93
C ASP A 113 25.17 8.95 0.44
N GLU A 114 24.79 8.53 -0.76
CA GLU A 114 23.44 8.75 -1.29
C GLU A 114 22.39 8.04 -0.41
N PHE A 115 22.64 6.77 -0.04
CA PHE A 115 21.74 6.02 0.84
C PHE A 115 21.57 6.65 2.24
N ILE A 116 22.65 7.15 2.84
CA ILE A 116 22.62 7.84 4.13
C ILE A 116 21.77 9.12 4.05
N MET A 117 21.92 9.89 2.95
CA MET A 117 21.10 11.06 2.71
C MET A 117 19.63 10.70 2.53
N ASP A 118 19.37 9.66 1.74
CA ASP A 118 18.02 9.17 1.45
C ASP A 118 17.29 8.69 2.72
N CYS A 119 17.96 7.94 3.60
CA CYS A 119 17.42 7.52 4.89
C CYS A 119 17.14 8.68 5.86
N ASN A 120 17.71 9.86 5.62
CA ASN A 120 17.49 11.04 6.45
C ASN A 120 16.28 11.88 5.99
N HIS A 121 15.66 11.54 4.86
CA HIS A 121 14.43 12.19 4.44
C HIS A 121 13.25 11.77 5.33
N PRO A 122 12.50 12.75 5.88
CA PRO A 122 11.35 12.43 6.72
C PRO A 122 10.24 11.77 5.90
N LEU A 123 9.53 10.83 6.51
CA LEU A 123 8.30 10.30 5.92
C LEU A 123 7.24 11.41 5.81
N PRO A 124 6.34 11.33 4.82
CA PRO A 124 5.22 12.27 4.71
C PRO A 124 4.41 12.34 6.01
N GLN A 125 4.05 13.56 6.40
CA GLN A 125 3.21 13.79 7.56
C GLN A 125 1.75 13.65 7.17
N TRP A 126 0.92 13.33 8.16
CA TRP A 126 -0.53 13.39 8.00
C TRP A 126 -1.00 14.84 8.02
N GLU A 127 -1.93 15.16 7.14
CA GLU A 127 -2.58 16.46 7.02
C GLU A 127 -4.08 16.34 7.37
N PRO A 128 -4.74 17.39 7.91
CA PRO A 128 -6.16 17.37 8.26
C PRO A 128 -7.11 17.00 7.13
N GLU A 129 -6.70 17.22 5.89
CA GLU A 129 -7.42 16.87 4.66
C GLU A 129 -7.35 15.37 4.35
N ASN A 130 -6.37 14.64 4.90
CA ASN A 130 -6.27 13.20 4.76
C ASN A 130 -7.32 12.48 5.62
N ILE A 131 -7.55 11.21 5.34
CA ILE A 131 -8.33 10.37 6.24
C ILE A 131 -7.72 10.29 7.64
N PRO A 132 -8.52 10.12 8.71
CA PRO A 132 -8.00 9.93 10.05
C PRO A 132 -6.99 8.79 10.12
N GLN A 133 -5.85 9.03 10.77
CA GLN A 133 -4.87 7.98 11.02
C GLN A 133 -5.46 6.92 11.96
N ASN A 134 -5.34 5.66 11.58
CA ASN A 134 -5.65 4.55 12.47
C ASN A 134 -4.43 4.13 13.31
N GLU A 135 -4.61 3.24 14.28
CA GLU A 135 -3.50 2.76 15.12
C GLU A 135 -2.40 2.07 14.31
N MET A 136 -2.76 1.38 13.23
CA MET A 136 -1.79 0.73 12.34
C MET A 136 -0.91 1.75 11.62
N ASP A 137 -1.49 2.86 11.15
CA ASP A 137 -0.76 3.95 10.50
C ASP A 137 0.31 4.53 11.43
N ILE A 138 -0.06 4.76 12.70
CA ILE A 138 0.83 5.30 13.72
C ILE A 138 1.98 4.32 14.00
N HIS A 139 1.66 3.04 14.22
CA HIS A 139 2.66 2.02 14.49
C HIS A 139 3.59 1.76 13.29
N LEU A 140 3.03 1.65 12.09
CA LEU A 140 3.78 1.40 10.87
C LEU A 140 4.71 2.57 10.53
N ARG A 141 4.24 3.81 10.72
CA ARG A 141 5.08 5.00 10.57
C ARG A 141 6.26 4.96 11.53
N LYS A 142 6.00 4.73 12.83
CA LYS A 142 7.06 4.65 13.83
C LYS A 142 8.08 3.56 13.50
N LEU A 143 7.60 2.36 13.13
CA LEU A 143 8.46 1.26 12.70
C LEU A 143 9.38 1.68 11.54
N ARG A 144 8.82 2.34 10.51
CA ARG A 144 9.60 2.80 9.35
C ARG A 144 10.63 3.86 9.74
N GLU A 145 10.27 4.82 10.58
CA GLU A 145 11.21 5.85 11.08
C GLU A 145 12.34 5.22 11.90
N ASP A 146 12.03 4.30 12.81
CA ASP A 146 13.02 3.60 13.63
C ASP A 146 13.97 2.75 12.76
N GLN A 147 13.43 2.05 11.75
CA GLN A 147 14.22 1.22 10.84
C GLN A 147 15.10 2.06 9.88
N LEU A 148 14.59 3.18 9.37
CA LEU A 148 15.40 4.10 8.55
C LEU A 148 16.57 4.70 9.36
N ASN A 149 16.33 5.07 10.62
CA ASN A 149 17.40 5.52 11.52
C ASN A 149 18.44 4.43 11.78
N THR A 150 17.98 3.19 12.02
CA THR A 150 18.88 2.04 12.22
C THR A 150 19.74 1.77 10.98
N LEU A 151 19.12 1.75 9.79
CA LEU A 151 19.82 1.54 8.53
C LEU A 151 20.82 2.67 8.24
N ARG A 152 20.47 3.92 8.57
CA ARG A 152 21.39 5.06 8.44
C ARG A 152 22.63 4.87 9.30
N GLU A 153 22.48 4.50 10.56
CA GLU A 153 23.60 4.25 11.47
C GLU A 153 24.48 3.09 10.99
N GLN A 154 23.86 2.00 10.52
CA GLN A 154 24.57 0.88 9.92
C GLN A 154 25.37 1.30 8.69
N ALA A 155 24.75 2.08 7.78
CA ALA A 155 25.42 2.57 6.58
C ALA A 155 26.60 3.51 6.89
N ILE A 156 26.47 4.38 7.89
CA ILE A 156 27.57 5.23 8.38
C ILE A 156 28.72 4.36 8.86
N ASN A 157 28.44 3.35 9.70
CA ASN A 157 29.46 2.44 10.19
C ASN A 157 30.13 1.66 9.04
N THR A 158 29.34 1.14 8.10
CA THR A 158 29.83 0.42 6.92
C THR A 158 30.76 1.29 6.07
N ARG A 159 30.40 2.57 5.89
CA ARG A 159 31.22 3.55 5.19
C ARG A 159 32.58 3.79 5.86
N GLU A 160 32.65 3.74 7.18
CA GLU A 160 33.88 3.99 7.95
C GLU A 160 34.74 2.75 8.14
N THR A 161 34.14 1.56 8.18
CA THR A 161 34.80 0.33 8.64
C THR A 161 35.07 -0.69 7.54
N VAL A 162 34.33 -0.69 6.44
CA VAL A 162 34.49 -1.73 5.40
C VAL A 162 35.73 -1.47 4.55
N SER A 163 36.63 -2.46 4.55
CA SER A 163 37.85 -2.45 3.74
C SER A 163 37.72 -3.20 2.42
N GLU A 164 36.79 -4.15 2.32
CA GLU A 164 36.63 -5.02 1.14
C GLU A 164 35.37 -4.65 0.34
N ILE A 165 35.50 -4.57 -0.98
CA ILE A 165 34.40 -4.18 -1.88
C ILE A 165 33.26 -5.21 -1.85
N ASP A 166 33.58 -6.50 -1.70
CA ASP A 166 32.59 -7.57 -1.66
C ASP A 166 31.71 -7.47 -0.41
N ASP A 167 32.29 -7.10 0.74
CA ASP A 167 31.55 -6.85 1.98
C ASP A 167 30.65 -5.62 1.83
N ALA A 168 31.16 -4.53 1.25
CA ALA A 168 30.36 -3.33 1.00
C ALA A 168 29.16 -3.64 0.08
N LEU A 169 29.39 -4.43 -0.98
CA LEU A 169 28.34 -4.86 -1.90
C LEU A 169 27.28 -5.73 -1.20
N LYS A 170 27.69 -6.60 -0.28
CA LYS A 170 26.79 -7.44 0.50
C LYS A 170 25.91 -6.60 1.44
N GLU A 171 26.51 -5.64 2.15
CA GLU A 171 25.79 -4.72 3.02
C GLU A 171 24.78 -3.87 2.25
N LEU A 172 25.18 -3.28 1.11
CA LEU A 172 24.27 -2.50 0.25
C LEU A 172 23.05 -3.33 -0.19
N LYS A 173 23.26 -4.59 -0.57
CA LYS A 173 22.15 -5.51 -0.94
C LYS A 173 21.24 -5.80 0.24
N SER A 174 21.80 -6.00 1.43
CA SER A 174 21.04 -6.22 2.67
C SER A 174 20.17 -5.01 3.03
N TYR A 175 20.72 -3.80 2.92
CA TYR A 175 19.96 -2.56 3.16
C TYR A 175 18.81 -2.42 2.17
N ARG A 176 19.07 -2.69 0.87
CA ARG A 176 18.03 -2.65 -0.16
C ARG A 176 16.88 -3.61 0.15
N GLU A 177 17.19 -4.85 0.51
CA GLU A 177 16.16 -5.85 0.85
C GLU A 177 15.34 -5.40 2.06
N THR A 178 15.99 -4.83 3.07
CA THR A 178 15.31 -4.29 4.26
C THR A 178 14.37 -3.15 3.88
N ILE A 179 14.80 -2.20 3.04
CA ILE A 179 13.94 -1.10 2.56
C ILE A 179 12.75 -1.63 1.76
N LEU A 180 12.96 -2.62 0.88
CA LEU A 180 11.87 -3.23 0.12
C LEU A 180 10.84 -3.89 1.04
N ASN A 181 11.29 -4.55 2.11
CA ASN A 181 10.40 -5.14 3.10
C ASN A 181 9.59 -4.08 3.87
N LEU A 182 10.16 -2.90 4.14
CA LEU A 182 9.44 -1.77 4.77
C LEU A 182 8.37 -1.15 3.85
N ALA A 183 8.55 -1.28 2.54
CA ALA A 183 7.61 -0.80 1.53
C ALA A 183 6.40 -1.72 1.34
N ILE A 184 6.44 -2.97 1.84
CA ILE A 184 5.31 -3.90 1.78
C ILE A 184 4.23 -3.44 2.75
N GLU A 185 3.04 -3.14 2.24
CA GLU A 185 1.85 -2.95 3.09
C GLU A 185 1.34 -4.32 3.57
N GLY A 186 0.95 -4.38 4.85
CA GLY A 186 0.29 -5.56 5.39
C GLY A 186 -0.97 -5.85 4.60
N LYS A 187 -1.04 -7.00 3.93
CA LYS A 187 -2.27 -7.45 3.28
C LYS A 187 -3.25 -7.81 4.39
N HIS A 188 -4.34 -7.05 4.50
CA HIS A 188 -5.51 -7.41 5.28
C HIS A 188 -6.24 -8.60 4.63
#